data_AF-A0AAE7D7V4-F1
#
_entry.id   AF-A0AAE7D7V4-F1
#
_cell.length_a   1.000
_cell.length_b   1.000
_cell.length_c   1.000
_cell.angle_alpha   90.00
_cell.angle_beta   90.00
_cell.angle_gamma   90.00
#
_symmetry.space_group_name_H-M   'P 1'
#
loop_
_entity.id
_entity.type
_entity.pdbx_description
1 polymer ?
#
loop_
_entity_poly.entity_id
_entity_poly.type
_entity_poly.pdbx_seq_one_letter_code
_entity_poly.pdbx_strand_id
1 'polypeptide(L)'
;MKPFIFLLLSIVCSAPAFAQTPGQSATRKTAHDDRSPVYFVDSVQVTAADLAEFNPNNVAYVYVLKSKDLHSGQDIKTIFIETKTFVRNRYWLVFSQDAAYRKLVPSPEEDGPVAYIVNGKLQTATAESDLAAVNIHSFVSLAILDKATLEQQYGVKGKKYGVVVQLKKDQ
;
A
#
# COMPACT_ATOMS: atom_id res chain seq x y z
N MET A 1 -11.91 -55.05 59.28
CA MET A 1 -12.87 -55.17 58.16
C MET A 1 -13.82 -53.97 58.19
N LYS A 2 -14.01 -53.30 57.03
CA LYS A 2 -14.83 -52.09 56.72
C LYS A 2 -14.30 -50.72 57.21
N PRO A 3 -14.53 -49.62 56.46
CA PRO A 3 -14.17 -49.46 55.04
C PRO A 3 -13.40 -48.16 54.75
N PHE A 4 -12.57 -48.22 53.71
CA PHE A 4 -11.86 -47.10 53.10
C PHE A 4 -12.85 -46.23 52.30
N ILE A 5 -12.94 -44.93 52.62
CA ILE A 5 -13.72 -43.94 51.87
C ILE A 5 -12.84 -43.37 50.76
N PHE A 6 -13.17 -43.68 49.51
CA PHE A 6 -12.59 -43.05 48.33
C PHE A 6 -13.39 -41.77 48.03
N LEU A 7 -12.78 -40.61 48.27
CA LEU A 7 -13.30 -39.31 47.84
C LEU A 7 -12.82 -39.05 46.40
N LEU A 8 -13.74 -39.17 45.43
CA LEU A 8 -13.49 -38.84 44.03
C LEU A 8 -13.57 -37.30 43.87
N LEU A 9 -12.44 -36.67 43.58
CA LEU A 9 -12.35 -35.24 43.27
C LEU A 9 -12.42 -35.05 41.74
N SER A 10 -13.60 -34.74 41.22
CA SER A 10 -13.81 -34.40 39.81
C SER A 10 -13.41 -32.94 39.55
N ILE A 11 -12.25 -32.74 38.92
CA ILE A 11 -11.84 -31.45 38.37
C ILE A 11 -12.53 -31.27 37.01
N VAL A 12 -13.51 -30.38 36.95
CA VAL A 12 -14.11 -29.92 35.68
C VAL A 12 -13.22 -28.82 35.12
N CYS A 13 -12.42 -29.16 34.12
CA CYS A 13 -11.61 -28.20 33.38
C CYS A 13 -12.45 -27.61 32.24
N SER A 14 -13.14 -26.49 32.49
CA SER A 14 -13.79 -25.71 31.44
C SER A 14 -12.76 -24.81 30.76
N ALA A 15 -12.19 -25.28 29.65
CA ALA A 15 -11.51 -24.40 28.72
C ALA A 15 -12.56 -23.60 27.92
N PRO A 16 -12.48 -22.26 27.84
CA PRO A 16 -13.23 -21.55 26.82
C PRO A 16 -12.65 -21.99 25.47
N ALA A 17 -13.46 -22.74 24.71
CA ALA A 17 -13.21 -22.97 23.30
C ALA A 17 -13.15 -21.59 22.63
N PHE A 18 -11.94 -21.14 22.29
CA PHE A 18 -11.75 -20.16 21.24
C PHE A 18 -12.28 -20.78 19.95
N ALA A 19 -13.58 -20.61 19.70
CA ALA A 19 -14.15 -20.72 18.37
C ALA A 19 -13.66 -19.50 17.58
N GLN A 20 -12.39 -19.52 17.17
CA GLN A 20 -11.95 -18.69 16.07
C GLN A 20 -12.58 -19.29 14.83
N THR A 21 -13.75 -18.76 14.43
CA THR A 21 -14.24 -18.92 13.07
C THR A 21 -13.10 -18.48 12.15
N PRO A 22 -12.51 -19.36 11.32
CA PRO A 22 -11.58 -18.90 10.32
C PRO A 22 -12.37 -17.94 9.44
N GLY A 23 -12.01 -16.65 9.44
CA GLY A 23 -12.49 -15.72 8.44
C GLY A 23 -12.24 -16.36 7.08
N GLN A 24 -13.28 -16.47 6.27
CA GLN A 24 -13.24 -17.04 4.93
C GLN A 24 -12.39 -16.14 4.01
N SER A 25 -11.08 -16.16 4.19
CA SER A 25 -10.09 -15.57 3.27
C SER A 25 -9.00 -16.58 2.90
N ALA A 26 -9.32 -17.87 2.95
CA ALA A 26 -8.48 -18.93 2.42
C ALA A 26 -9.11 -19.47 1.12
N THR A 27 -8.59 -18.95 0.00
CA THR A 27 -8.59 -19.57 -1.34
C THR A 27 -9.95 -19.96 -1.94
N ARG A 28 -10.73 -18.98 -2.40
CA ARG A 28 -11.71 -19.25 -3.46
C ARG A 28 -10.97 -19.24 -4.80
N LYS A 29 -10.40 -20.38 -5.21
CA LYS A 29 -10.02 -20.61 -6.61
C LYS A 29 -11.31 -20.55 -7.44
N THR A 30 -11.62 -19.39 -8.00
CA THR A 30 -12.64 -19.26 -9.03
C THR A 30 -12.16 -19.98 -10.28
N ALA A 31 -13.00 -20.82 -10.87
CA ALA A 31 -12.76 -21.39 -12.19
C ALA A 31 -12.42 -20.26 -13.17
N HIS A 32 -11.17 -20.23 -13.62
CA HIS A 32 -10.64 -19.25 -14.54
C HIS A 32 -11.22 -19.58 -15.93
N ASP A 33 -12.07 -18.73 -16.49
CA ASP A 33 -12.17 -18.64 -17.96
C ASP A 33 -10.82 -18.06 -18.39
N ASP A 34 -9.95 -18.86 -19.01
CA ASP A 34 -8.53 -18.57 -19.31
C ASP A 34 -8.28 -17.19 -19.99
N ARG A 35 -9.33 -16.52 -20.45
CA ARG A 35 -9.29 -15.21 -21.11
C ARG A 35 -9.59 -14.01 -20.20
N SER A 36 -10.09 -14.22 -18.99
CA SER A 36 -10.43 -13.13 -18.08
C SER A 36 -9.19 -12.56 -17.41
N PRO A 37 -9.04 -11.22 -17.28
CA PRO A 37 -7.90 -10.63 -16.59
C PRO A 37 -7.85 -11.04 -15.12
N VAL A 38 -6.63 -11.15 -14.59
CA VAL A 38 -6.39 -11.30 -13.15
C VAL A 38 -6.21 -9.91 -12.55
N TYR A 39 -6.92 -9.60 -11.47
CA TYR A 39 -6.90 -8.28 -10.83
C TYR A 39 -6.18 -8.33 -9.50
N PHE A 40 -5.36 -7.31 -9.25
CA PHE A 40 -4.74 -7.03 -7.96
C PHE A 40 -5.06 -5.60 -7.55
N VAL A 41 -5.50 -5.40 -6.32
CA VAL A 41 -5.67 -4.10 -5.67
C VAL A 41 -4.74 -4.04 -4.47
N ASP A 42 -3.84 -3.05 -4.44
CA ASP A 42 -2.86 -2.88 -3.35
C ASP A 42 -2.07 -4.18 -3.04
N SER A 43 -1.66 -4.89 -4.10
CA SER A 43 -0.98 -6.20 -4.06
C SER A 43 -1.82 -7.40 -3.61
N VAL A 44 -3.12 -7.23 -3.37
CA VAL A 44 -4.04 -8.32 -3.01
C VAL A 44 -4.86 -8.73 -4.24
N GLN A 45 -4.91 -10.02 -4.54
CA GLN A 45 -5.74 -10.52 -5.64
C GLN A 45 -7.22 -10.37 -5.30
N VAL A 46 -8.00 -9.82 -6.23
CA VAL A 46 -9.44 -9.58 -6.06
C VAL A 46 -10.24 -10.19 -7.23
N THR A 47 -11.54 -10.40 -7.02
CA THR A 47 -12.44 -10.81 -8.10
C THR A 47 -12.95 -9.58 -8.88
N ALA A 48 -13.50 -9.82 -10.06
CA ALA A 48 -14.14 -8.75 -10.85
C ALA A 48 -15.36 -8.14 -10.14
N ALA A 49 -16.05 -8.92 -9.28
CA ALA A 49 -17.16 -8.42 -8.48
C ALA A 49 -16.67 -7.44 -7.41
N ASP A 50 -15.60 -7.79 -6.68
CA ASP A 50 -15.00 -6.90 -5.68
C ASP A 50 -14.52 -5.59 -6.32
N LEU A 51 -14.00 -5.66 -7.55
CA LEU A 51 -13.55 -4.48 -8.28
C LEU A 51 -14.70 -3.53 -8.65
N ALA A 52 -15.90 -4.06 -8.92
CA ALA A 52 -17.07 -3.24 -9.26
C ALA A 52 -17.57 -2.38 -8.08
N GLU A 53 -17.25 -2.79 -6.85
CA GLU A 53 -17.57 -2.04 -5.62
C GLU A 53 -16.54 -0.94 -5.31
N PHE A 54 -15.41 -0.91 -6.04
CA PHE A 54 -14.31 0.00 -5.77
C PHE A 54 -14.62 1.44 -6.22
N ASN A 55 -14.36 2.42 -5.36
CA ASN A 55 -14.51 3.83 -5.72
C ASN A 55 -13.34 4.28 -6.61
N PRO A 56 -13.57 4.63 -7.90
CA PRO A 56 -12.50 5.00 -8.82
C PRO A 56 -11.74 6.26 -8.39
N ASN A 57 -12.34 7.13 -7.57
CA ASN A 57 -11.67 8.33 -7.04
C ASN A 57 -10.54 8.00 -6.06
N ASN A 58 -10.48 6.76 -5.55
CA ASN A 58 -9.41 6.31 -4.67
C ASN A 58 -8.23 5.71 -5.44
N VAL A 59 -8.35 5.51 -6.75
CA VAL A 59 -7.26 4.99 -7.58
C VAL A 59 -6.20 6.07 -7.78
N ALA A 60 -4.94 5.70 -7.54
CA ALA A 60 -3.78 6.54 -7.84
C ALA A 60 -3.08 6.07 -9.11
N TYR A 61 -2.99 4.75 -9.33
CA TYR A 61 -2.24 4.18 -10.44
C TYR A 61 -2.87 2.88 -10.92
N VAL A 62 -2.83 2.64 -12.23
CA VAL A 62 -3.24 1.38 -12.85
C VAL A 62 -2.15 0.94 -13.81
N TYR A 63 -1.73 -0.32 -13.70
CA TYR A 63 -0.72 -0.91 -14.54
C TYR A 63 -1.17 -2.26 -15.08
N VAL A 64 -0.93 -2.49 -16.36
CA VAL A 64 -1.35 -3.72 -17.04
C VAL A 64 -0.13 -4.48 -17.50
N LEU A 65 0.07 -5.66 -16.93
CA LEU A 65 1.01 -6.65 -17.41
C LEU A 65 0.35 -7.56 -18.44
N LYS A 66 1.05 -7.77 -19.55
CA LYS A 66 0.72 -8.79 -20.53
C LYS A 66 1.84 -9.82 -20.49
N SER A 67 1.49 -11.06 -20.22
CA SER A 67 2.43 -12.18 -20.21
C SER A 67 1.87 -13.34 -21.00
N LYS A 68 2.73 -14.32 -21.29
CA LYS A 68 2.34 -15.58 -21.91
C LYS A 68 2.29 -16.66 -20.83
N ASP A 69 1.20 -17.40 -20.77
CA ASP A 69 1.15 -18.62 -19.98
C ASP A 69 2.17 -19.62 -20.53
N LEU A 70 2.98 -20.21 -19.65
CA LEU A 70 4.07 -21.09 -20.05
C LEU A 70 3.60 -22.45 -20.57
N HIS A 71 2.39 -22.90 -20.19
CA HIS A 71 1.87 -24.22 -20.54
C HIS A 71 0.97 -24.17 -21.78
N SER A 72 0.10 -23.15 -21.87
CA SER A 72 -0.90 -22.99 -22.92
C SER A 72 -0.50 -22.00 -24.02
N GLY A 73 0.51 -21.15 -23.78
CA GLY A 73 0.92 -20.09 -24.72
C GLY A 73 -0.10 -18.96 -24.89
N GLN A 74 -1.15 -18.95 -24.06
CA GLN A 74 -2.20 -17.93 -24.10
C GLN A 74 -1.73 -16.62 -23.46
N ASP A 75 -2.33 -15.50 -23.89
CA ASP A 75 -2.07 -14.20 -23.29
C ASP A 75 -2.78 -14.08 -21.94
N ILE A 76 -2.01 -13.88 -20.88
CA ILE A 76 -2.52 -13.51 -19.56
C ILE A 76 -2.45 -11.99 -19.44
N LYS A 77 -3.58 -11.38 -19.08
CA LYS A 77 -3.64 -9.97 -18.71
C LYS A 77 -3.74 -9.87 -17.20
N THR A 78 -2.77 -9.24 -16.56
CA THR A 78 -2.81 -8.94 -15.14
C THR A 78 -2.91 -7.44 -14.95
N ILE A 79 -3.92 -7.01 -14.19
CA ILE A 79 -4.20 -5.61 -13.93
C ILE A 79 -3.91 -5.35 -12.47
N PHE A 80 -2.94 -4.47 -12.22
CA PHE A 80 -2.60 -3.96 -10.90
C PHE A 80 -3.21 -2.58 -10.72
N ILE A 81 -3.85 -2.37 -9.59
CA ILE A 81 -4.48 -1.12 -9.20
C ILE A 81 -3.90 -0.75 -7.84
N GLU A 82 -3.43 0.47 -7.72
CA GLU A 82 -2.94 1.01 -6.45
C GLU A 82 -3.80 2.20 -6.02
N THR A 83 -4.16 2.18 -4.74
CA THR A 83 -4.94 3.24 -4.13
C THR A 83 -4.07 4.41 -3.70
N LYS A 84 -4.66 5.60 -3.61
CA LYS A 84 -3.99 6.80 -3.09
C LYS A 84 -3.38 6.57 -1.71
N THR A 85 -4.10 5.86 -0.83
CA THR A 85 -3.62 5.51 0.51
C THR A 85 -2.43 4.57 0.45
N PHE A 86 -2.48 3.53 -0.39
CA PHE A 86 -1.37 2.59 -0.54
C PHE A 86 -0.10 3.27 -1.06
N VAL A 87 -0.24 4.09 -2.11
CA VAL A 87 0.89 4.85 -2.66
C VAL A 87 1.44 5.83 -1.62
N ARG A 88 0.58 6.54 -0.89
CA ARG A 88 0.97 7.46 0.18
C ARG A 88 1.76 6.78 1.28
N ASN A 89 1.28 5.64 1.75
CA ASN A 89 1.97 4.84 2.74
C ASN A 89 3.34 4.38 2.23
N ARG A 90 3.44 3.98 0.96
CA ARG A 90 4.70 3.54 0.36
C ARG A 90 5.73 4.66 0.32
N TYR A 91 5.40 5.83 -0.25
CA TYR A 91 6.40 6.91 -0.31
C TYR A 91 6.72 7.47 1.07
N TRP A 92 5.73 7.55 1.98
CA TRP A 92 5.97 7.99 3.35
C TRP A 92 6.92 7.03 4.07
N LEU A 93 6.76 5.71 3.90
CA LEU A 93 7.67 4.72 4.48
C LEU A 93 9.11 4.94 3.99
N VAL A 94 9.29 5.22 2.71
CA VAL A 94 10.61 5.50 2.13
C VAL A 94 11.20 6.81 2.68
N PHE A 95 10.43 7.90 2.67
CA PHE A 95 10.90 9.23 3.07
C PHE A 95 11.09 9.38 4.57
N SER A 96 10.25 8.72 5.38
CA SER A 96 10.33 8.75 6.84
C SER A 96 11.66 8.21 7.36
N GLN A 97 12.42 7.44 6.58
CA GLN A 97 13.78 7.04 6.95
C GLN A 97 14.69 8.27 7.22
N ASP A 98 14.43 9.40 6.58
CA ASP A 98 15.04 10.69 6.93
C ASP A 98 14.40 11.26 8.21
N ALA A 99 15.22 11.48 9.24
CA ALA A 99 14.75 11.95 10.54
C ALA A 99 14.22 13.39 10.51
N ALA A 100 14.71 14.25 9.61
CA ALA A 100 14.20 15.60 9.46
C ALA A 100 12.83 15.57 8.78
N TYR A 101 12.65 14.73 7.75
CA TYR A 101 11.35 14.55 7.09
C TYR A 101 10.31 13.99 8.08
N ARG A 102 10.66 12.94 8.84
CA ARG A 102 9.74 12.31 9.81
C ARG A 102 9.27 13.27 10.90
N LYS A 103 10.08 14.27 11.27
CA LYS A 103 9.66 15.32 12.22
C LYS A 103 8.61 16.26 11.62
N LEU A 104 8.67 16.48 10.30
CA LEU A 104 7.73 17.35 9.58
C LEU A 104 6.45 16.63 9.19
N VAL A 105 6.55 15.33 8.87
CA VAL A 105 5.44 14.47 8.44
C VAL A 105 5.45 13.19 9.29
N PRO A 106 4.91 13.24 10.53
CA PRO A 106 4.97 12.12 11.47
C PRO A 106 4.15 10.91 11.06
N SER A 107 3.13 11.11 10.23
CA SER A 107 2.26 10.09 9.67
C SER A 107 1.97 10.38 8.19
N PRO A 108 1.59 9.37 7.38
CA PRO A 108 1.28 9.58 5.97
C PRO A 108 0.17 10.62 5.75
N GLU A 109 -0.79 10.75 6.66
CA GLU A 109 -1.91 11.71 6.55
C GLU A 109 -1.51 13.17 6.78
N GLU A 110 -0.31 13.42 7.31
CA GLU A 110 0.15 14.75 7.72
C GLU A 110 1.00 15.48 6.65
N ASP A 111 1.00 15.00 5.41
CA ASP A 111 1.78 15.61 4.32
C ASP A 111 1.12 16.82 3.64
N GLY A 112 -0.08 17.21 4.07
CA GLY A 112 -0.81 18.37 3.56
C GLY A 112 0.00 19.68 3.47
N PRO A 113 0.89 20.01 4.43
CA PRO A 113 1.75 21.19 4.36
C PRO A 113 2.92 21.10 3.36
N VAL A 114 3.16 19.95 2.75
CA VAL A 114 4.32 19.68 1.89
C VAL A 114 4.01 19.90 0.42
N ALA A 115 4.97 20.47 -0.30
CA ALA A 115 5.05 20.42 -1.76
C ALA A 115 6.12 19.40 -2.16
N TYR A 116 5.77 18.42 -2.99
CA TYR A 116 6.75 17.44 -3.49
C TYR A 116 7.33 17.89 -4.83
N ILE A 117 8.65 17.77 -4.96
CA ILE A 117 9.39 18.04 -6.18
C ILE A 117 10.16 16.77 -6.53
N VAL A 118 9.70 16.04 -7.55
CA VAL A 118 10.30 14.76 -7.95
C VAL A 118 11.09 14.96 -9.22
N ASN A 119 12.39 14.63 -9.20
CA ASN A 119 13.30 14.81 -10.34
C ASN A 119 13.24 16.23 -10.94
N GLY A 120 13.14 17.24 -10.07
CA GLY A 120 13.06 18.66 -10.45
C GLY A 120 11.68 19.14 -10.91
N LYS A 121 10.69 18.26 -11.08
CA LYS A 121 9.31 18.61 -11.42
C LYS A 121 8.48 18.78 -10.15
N LEU A 122 7.80 19.92 -10.01
CA LEU A 122 6.81 20.13 -8.97
C LEU A 122 5.59 19.24 -9.22
N GLN A 123 5.17 18.51 -8.18
CA GLN A 123 3.97 17.68 -8.23
C GLN A 123 2.76 18.54 -7.84
N THR A 124 1.71 18.49 -8.65
CA THR A 124 0.47 19.24 -8.43
C THR A 124 -0.56 18.34 -7.72
N ALA A 125 -1.85 18.66 -7.80
CA ALA A 125 -2.93 18.14 -6.94
C ALA A 125 -3.10 16.59 -6.85
N THR A 126 -2.28 15.82 -7.56
CA THR A 126 -2.24 14.36 -7.61
C THR A 126 -0.85 13.83 -7.27
N ALA A 127 -0.27 14.29 -6.17
CA ALA A 127 1.07 13.88 -5.74
C ALA A 127 1.22 12.35 -5.68
N GLU A 128 0.16 11.61 -5.36
CA GLU A 128 0.17 10.15 -5.31
C GLU A 128 0.43 9.52 -6.68
N SER A 129 -0.12 10.06 -7.77
CA SER A 129 0.12 9.50 -9.11
C SER A 129 1.60 9.65 -9.50
N ASP A 130 2.18 10.82 -9.23
CA ASP A 130 3.56 11.11 -9.61
C ASP A 130 4.58 10.46 -8.65
N LEU A 131 4.19 10.25 -7.38
CA LEU A 131 4.96 9.54 -6.37
C LEU A 131 4.73 8.02 -6.40
N ALA A 132 3.87 7.50 -7.27
CA ALA A 132 3.63 6.06 -7.41
C ALA A 132 4.93 5.31 -7.76
N ALA A 133 5.86 5.94 -8.48
CA ALA A 133 7.15 5.33 -8.80
C ALA A 133 8.10 5.20 -7.59
N VAL A 134 7.81 5.86 -6.46
CA VAL A 134 8.67 5.83 -5.27
C VAL A 134 8.59 4.47 -4.59
N ASN A 135 9.75 3.84 -4.45
CA ASN A 135 9.97 2.64 -3.64
C ASN A 135 11.43 2.58 -3.21
N ILE A 136 11.79 1.59 -2.38
CA ILE A 136 13.15 1.42 -1.85
C ILE A 136 14.21 1.19 -2.95
N HIS A 137 13.81 0.72 -4.13
CA HIS A 137 14.72 0.46 -5.26
C HIS A 137 14.87 1.66 -6.18
N SER A 138 13.86 2.52 -6.30
CA SER A 138 13.87 3.71 -7.14
C SER A 138 14.39 4.96 -6.42
N PHE A 139 14.27 5.03 -5.09
CA PHE A 139 14.71 6.18 -4.30
C PHE A 139 16.22 6.38 -4.32
N VAL A 140 16.66 7.63 -4.48
CA VAL A 140 18.09 8.03 -4.47
C VAL A 140 18.37 8.98 -3.31
N SER A 141 17.64 10.09 -3.22
CA SER A 141 17.85 11.09 -2.16
C SER A 141 16.62 11.94 -1.89
N LEU A 142 16.63 12.57 -0.71
CA LEU A 142 15.64 13.52 -0.25
C LEU A 142 16.34 14.77 0.30
N ALA A 143 15.80 15.95 -0.03
CA ALA A 143 16.21 17.22 0.57
C ALA A 143 14.97 18.04 0.94
N ILE A 144 15.05 18.77 2.05
CA ILE A 144 13.96 19.62 2.54
C ILE A 144 14.29 21.07 2.24
N LEU A 145 13.32 21.76 1.64
CA LEU A 145 13.35 23.20 1.40
C LEU A 145 12.46 23.90 2.43
N ASP A 146 12.93 25.02 2.95
CA ASP A 146 12.09 25.92 3.71
C ASP A 146 11.09 26.65 2.80
N LYS A 147 10.13 27.33 3.43
CA LYS A 147 9.07 28.07 2.73
C LYS A 147 9.65 29.13 1.78
N ALA A 148 10.66 29.88 2.22
CA ALA A 148 11.23 30.98 1.45
C ALA A 148 11.89 30.47 0.15
N THR A 149 12.68 29.40 0.26
CA THR A 149 13.33 28.74 -0.88
C THR A 149 12.29 28.12 -1.82
N LEU A 150 11.26 27.48 -1.27
CA LEU A 150 10.18 26.90 -2.05
C LEU A 150 9.41 27.97 -2.86
N GLU A 151 9.08 29.11 -2.24
CA GLU A 151 8.42 30.23 -2.90
C GLU A 151 9.33 30.87 -3.95
N GLN A 152 10.62 31.05 -3.66
CA GLN A 152 11.58 31.68 -4.56
C GLN A 152 11.90 30.82 -5.79
N GLN A 153 12.13 29.51 -5.61
CA GLN A 153 12.58 28.63 -6.68
C GLN A 153 11.44 28.02 -7.48
N TYR A 154 10.30 27.74 -6.83
CA TYR A 154 9.20 27.00 -7.44
C TYR A 154 7.87 27.78 -7.48
N GLY A 155 7.81 28.98 -6.89
CA GLY A 155 6.59 29.81 -6.89
C GLY A 155 5.43 29.20 -6.10
N VAL A 156 5.67 28.19 -5.26
CA VAL A 156 4.62 27.46 -4.54
C VAL A 156 4.19 28.23 -3.30
N LYS A 157 2.93 28.67 -3.29
CA LYS A 157 2.31 29.37 -2.15
C LYS A 157 1.44 28.42 -1.32
N GLY A 158 1.28 28.73 -0.04
CA GLY A 158 0.37 28.00 0.87
C GLY A 158 0.92 26.69 1.44
N LYS A 159 2.13 26.28 1.05
CA LYS A 159 2.86 25.15 1.61
C LYS A 159 3.91 25.63 2.60
N LYS A 160 4.20 24.83 3.62
CA LYS A 160 5.19 25.17 4.66
C LYS A 160 6.60 24.72 4.28
N TYR A 161 6.70 23.61 3.53
CA TYR A 161 7.98 22.98 3.19
C TYR A 161 7.95 22.42 1.78
N GLY A 162 9.10 22.41 1.12
CA GLY A 162 9.35 21.64 -0.09
C GLY A 162 10.09 20.36 0.23
N VAL A 163 9.76 19.27 -0.45
CA VAL A 163 10.51 18.01 -0.36
C VAL A 163 10.97 17.64 -1.76
N VAL A 164 12.27 17.79 -1.99
CA VAL A 164 12.92 17.44 -3.25
C VAL A 164 13.36 16.00 -3.18
N VAL A 165 12.87 15.19 -4.12
CA VAL A 165 13.13 13.76 -4.21
C VAL A 165 13.83 13.47 -5.52
N GLN A 166 14.94 12.75 -5.45
CA GLN A 166 15.59 12.18 -6.62
C GLN A 166 15.27 10.69 -6.68
N LEU A 167 14.80 10.26 -7.84
CA LEU A 167 14.56 8.86 -8.18
C LEU A 167 15.52 8.45 -9.29
N LYS A 168 15.84 7.16 -9.36
CA LYS A 168 16.55 6.58 -10.50
C LYS A 168 15.75 6.89 -11.76
N LYS A 169 16.46 7.24 -12.84
CA LYS A 169 15.87 7.27 -14.17
C LYS A 169 15.73 5.82 -14.61
N ASP A 170 14.53 5.43 -15.03
CA ASP A 170 14.35 4.20 -15.78
C ASP A 170 15.25 4.29 -17.02
N GLN A 171 16.12 3.29 -17.20
CA GLN A 171 16.99 3.17 -18.38
C GLN A 171 16.21 2.64 -19.58
#